data_AF-A0A928QFR6-F1
#
_entry.id   AF-A0A928QFR6-F1
#
_cell.length_a   1.000
_cell.length_b   1.000
_cell.length_c   1.000
_cell.angle_alpha   90.00
_cell.angle_beta   90.00
_cell.angle_gamma   90.00
#
_symmetry.space_group_name_H-M   'P 1'
#
loop_
_entity.id
_entity.type
_entity.pdbx_description
1 polymer ?
#
loop_
_entity_poly.entity_id
_entity_poly.type
_entity_poly.pdbx_seq_one_letter_code
_entity_poly.pdbx_strand_id
1 'polypeptide(L)' 'MSILEKIENPSDVKSLSEKELIQLCSEIRKFLIDNISKTGGHLASNLGVVELTVAILKVFDVPEDKIVWDVGHQK' A
#
# COMPACT_ATOMS: atom_id res chain seq x y z
N MET A 1 -10.89 14.69 5.78
CA MET A 1 -10.10 13.56 6.28
C MET A 1 -9.85 12.63 5.12
N SER A 2 -8.59 12.36 4.84
CA SER A 2 -8.19 11.40 3.80
C SER A 2 -8.63 9.99 4.20
N ILE A 3 -8.67 9.04 3.27
CA ILE A 3 -8.93 7.63 3.61
C ILE A 3 -7.71 7.07 4.33
N LEU A 4 -6.51 7.42 3.87
CA LEU A 4 -5.25 7.01 4.46
C LEU A 4 -5.13 7.38 5.95
N GLU A 5 -5.62 8.56 6.35
CA GLU A 5 -5.65 9.00 7.77
C GLU A 5 -6.59 8.18 8.66
N LYS A 6 -7.54 7.44 8.07
CA LYS A 6 -8.54 6.65 8.81
C LYS A 6 -8.17 5.18 8.92
N ILE A 7 -7.14 4.72 8.21
CA ILE A 7 -6.68 3.34 8.27
C ILE A 7 -5.74 3.20 9.46
N GLU A 8 -6.16 2.42 10.46
CA GLU A 8 -5.36 2.10 11.63
C GLU A 8 -4.81 0.67 11.55
N ASN A 9 -5.56 -0.24 10.90
CA ASN A 9 -5.24 -1.66 10.80
C ASN A 9 -5.45 -2.19 9.37
N PRO A 10 -4.74 -3.28 8.96
CA PRO A 10 -4.92 -3.89 7.63
C PRO A 10 -6.37 -4.30 7.32
N SER A 11 -7.12 -4.70 8.35
CA SER A 11 -8.54 -5.06 8.26
C SER A 11 -9.43 -3.93 7.77
N ASP A 12 -9.05 -2.67 7.98
CA ASP A 12 -9.87 -1.50 7.63
C ASP A 12 -10.03 -1.39 6.11
N VAL A 13 -9.02 -1.84 5.34
CA VAL A 13 -9.04 -1.93 3.88
C VAL A 13 -10.18 -2.83 3.39
N LYS A 14 -10.53 -3.87 4.15
CA LYS A 14 -11.61 -4.81 3.81
C LYS A 14 -12.99 -4.17 3.79
N SER A 15 -13.18 -3.08 4.54
CA SER A 15 -14.45 -2.35 4.61
C SER A 15 -14.67 -1.37 3.46
N LEU A 16 -13.61 -1.00 2.74
CA LEU A 16 -13.65 0.04 1.70
C LEU A 16 -14.38 -0.43 0.42
N SER A 17 -15.12 0.45 -0.21
CA SER A 17 -15.64 0.26 -1.57
C SER A 17 -14.52 0.32 -2.61
N GLU A 18 -14.79 -0.16 -3.84
CA GLU A 18 -13.83 -0.05 -4.96
C GLU A 18 -13.34 1.38 -5.19
N LYS A 19 -14.24 2.37 -5.10
CA LYS A 19 -13.89 3.78 -5.30
C LYS A 19 -12.95 4.27 -4.19
N GLU A 20 -13.22 3.86 -2.96
CA GLU A 20 -12.36 4.18 -1.82
C GLU A 20 -11.01 3.50 -1.90
N LEU A 21 -10.93 2.27 -2.42
CA LEU A 21 -9.66 1.59 -2.69
C LEU A 21 -8.82 2.33 -3.74
N ILE A 22 -9.45 2.77 -4.84
CA ILE A 22 -8.77 3.57 -5.87
C ILE A 22 -8.24 4.88 -5.27
N GLN A 23 -9.05 5.55 -4.45
CA GLN A 23 -8.64 6.77 -3.76
C GLN A 23 -7.49 6.50 -2.79
N LEU A 24 -7.56 5.44 -1.99
CA LEU A 24 -6.51 5.04 -1.06
C LEU A 24 -5.17 4.82 -1.78
N CYS A 25 -5.16 4.08 -2.90
CA CYS A 25 -3.95 3.88 -3.70
C CYS A 25 -3.37 5.21 -4.19
N SER A 26 -4.23 6.15 -4.59
CA SER A 26 -3.79 7.49 -5.01
C SER A 26 -3.18 8.30 -3.87
N GLU A 27 -3.78 8.24 -2.67
CA GLU A 27 -3.28 8.91 -1.48
C GLU A 27 -1.93 8.32 -1.02
N ILE A 28 -1.78 7.00 -1.04
CA ILE A 28 -0.52 6.31 -0.73
C ILE A 28 0.57 6.73 -1.73
N ARG A 29 0.29 6.70 -3.04
CA ARG A 29 1.27 7.13 -4.06
C ARG A 29 1.73 8.56 -3.82
N LYS A 30 0.80 9.48 -3.55
CA LYS A 30 1.12 10.86 -3.23
C LYS A 30 2.00 10.96 -1.99
N PHE A 31 1.63 10.28 -0.91
CA PHE A 31 2.42 10.23 0.32
C PHE A 31 3.85 9.71 0.07
N LEU A 32 4.00 8.62 -0.68
CA LEU A 32 5.31 8.06 -1.02
C LEU A 32 6.15 9.04 -1.85
N ILE A 33 5.56 9.71 -2.84
CA ILE A 33 6.26 10.74 -3.63
C ILE A 33 6.71 11.89 -2.72
N ASP A 34 5.82 12.41 -1.87
CA ASP A 34 6.09 13.59 -1.03
C ASP A 34 7.17 13.32 0.04
N ASN A 35 7.30 12.06 0.50
CA ASN A 35 8.22 11.65 1.56
C ASN A 35 9.51 11.00 1.08
N ILE A 36 9.46 10.14 0.04
CA ILE A 36 10.63 9.38 -0.44
C ILE A 36 11.42 10.15 -1.50
N SER A 37 10.80 11.09 -2.22
CA SER A 37 11.53 11.94 -3.18
C SER A 37 12.64 12.79 -2.53
N LYS A 38 12.53 13.06 -1.23
CA LYS A 38 13.47 13.89 -0.47
C LYS A 38 14.69 13.13 0.04
N THR A 39 14.59 11.80 0.20
CA THR A 39 15.61 10.97 0.88
C THR A 39 16.42 10.11 -0.07
N GLY A 40 15.98 9.91 -1.31
CA GLY A 40 16.63 9.02 -2.29
C GLY A 40 16.42 7.54 -1.95
N GLY A 41 16.22 6.70 -2.98
CA GLY A 41 15.92 5.27 -2.82
C GLY A 41 15.09 4.69 -3.97
N HIS A 42 14.66 3.43 -3.88
CA HIS A 42 13.88 2.70 -4.90
C HIS A 42 12.42 3.17 -5.04
N LEU A 43 12.20 4.47 -5.25
CA LEU A 43 10.89 5.11 -5.39
C LEU A 43 10.02 4.44 -6.48
N ALA A 44 10.62 4.08 -7.62
CA ALA A 44 9.91 3.46 -8.73
C ALA A 44 9.32 2.07 -8.36
N SER A 45 10.08 1.26 -7.59
CA SER A 45 9.61 -0.07 -7.18
C SER A 45 8.46 0.01 -6.16
N ASN A 46 8.55 0.96 -5.21
CA ASN A 46 7.52 1.17 -4.20
C ASN A 46 6.23 1.75 -4.78
N LEU A 47 6.32 2.54 -5.87
CA LEU A 47 5.12 3.04 -6.56
C LEU A 47 4.41 1.94 -7.35
N GLY A 48 5.13 0.96 -7.90
CA GLY A 48 4.55 -0.13 -8.69
C GLY A 48 3.83 -1.21 -7.88
N VAL A 49 4.03 -1.24 -6.55
CA VAL A 49 3.48 -2.27 -5.66
C VAL A 49 2.27 -1.81 -4.84
N VAL A 50 1.89 -0.53 -4.93
CA VAL A 50 0.82 0.06 -4.11
C VAL A 50 -0.49 -0.67 -4.34
N GLU A 51 -0.95 -0.76 -5.58
CA GLU A 51 -2.21 -1.40 -5.93
C GLU A 51 -2.22 -2.89 -5.56
N LEU A 52 -1.10 -3.58 -5.77
CA LEU A 52 -0.95 -4.99 -5.41
C LEU A 52 -1.06 -5.19 -3.89
N THR A 53 -0.38 -4.35 -3.10
CA THR A 53 -0.43 -4.42 -1.64
C THR A 53 -1.84 -4.19 -1.12
N VAL A 54 -2.53 -3.16 -1.63
CA VAL A 54 -3.92 -2.86 -1.24
C VAL A 54 -4.87 -4.01 -1.63
N ALA A 55 -4.69 -4.60 -2.82
CA ALA A 55 -5.47 -5.76 -3.26
C ALA A 55 -5.23 -6.99 -2.38
N ILE A 56 -3.98 -7.25 -1.98
CA ILE A 56 -3.66 -8.34 -1.04
C ILE A 56 -4.36 -8.11 0.29
N LEU A 57 -4.27 -6.91 0.88
CA LEU A 57 -4.93 -6.60 2.16
C LEU A 57 -6.47 -6.64 2.08
N LYS A 58 -7.04 -6.40 0.89
CA LYS A 58 -8.48 -6.52 0.65
C LYS A 58 -8.95 -7.98 0.68
N VAL A 59 -8.12 -8.90 0.20
CA VAL A 59 -8.49 -10.31 -0.01
C VAL A 59 -8.04 -11.18 1.16
N PHE A 60 -6.78 -11.11 1.55
CA PHE A 60 -6.17 -11.98 2.57
C PHE A 60 -6.38 -11.44 3.98
N ASP A 61 -6.42 -12.32 4.97
CA ASP A 61 -6.58 -12.02 6.39
C ASP A 61 -5.21 -11.98 7.09
N VAL A 62 -4.66 -10.78 7.31
CA VAL A 62 -3.36 -10.59 7.98
C VAL A 62 -3.60 -10.26 9.45
N PRO A 63 -2.90 -10.85 10.44
CA PRO A 63 -1.64 -11.63 10.33
C PRO A 63 -1.75 -13.15 10.11
N GLU A 64 -2.95 -13.72 9.97
CA GLU A 64 -3.21 -15.16 9.85
C GLU A 64 -2.58 -15.72 8.57
N ASP A 65 -2.89 -15.09 7.44
CA ASP A 65 -2.25 -15.28 6.15
C ASP A 65 -0.87 -14.62 6.15
N LYS A 66 0.15 -15.40 5.79
CA LYS A 66 1.53 -14.93 5.71
C LYS A 66 1.84 -14.42 4.32
N ILE A 67 2.14 -13.14 4.22
CA ILE A 67 2.57 -12.48 2.97
C ILE A 67 4.08 -12.35 2.99
N VAL A 68 4.74 -12.84 1.94
CA VAL A 68 6.19 -12.71 1.75
C VAL A 68 6.44 -11.86 0.51
N TRP A 69 7.16 -10.76 0.69
CA TRP A 69 7.66 -9.93 -0.41
C TRP A 69 9.07 -10.36 -0.75
N ASP A 70 9.26 -10.97 -1.92
CA ASP A 70 10.60 -11.18 -2.45
C ASP A 70 11.14 -9.84 -2.97
N VAL A 71 12.38 -9.52 -2.63
CA VAL A 71 13.05 -8.28 -3.06
C VAL A 71 13.58 -8.41 -4.50
N GLY A 72 13.77 -9.64 -4.98
CA GLY A 72 14.38 -9.93 -6.28
C GLY A 72 15.88 -9.65 -6.32
N HIS A 73 16.68 -10.68 -6.62
CA HIS A 73 18.15 -10.73 -6.73
C HIS A 73 18.97 -9.98 -5.67
N GLN A 74 19.45 -10.79 -4.72
CA GLN A 74 20.65 -10.52 -3.94
C GLN A 74 21.82 -10.20 -4.87
N LYS A 75 22.21 -8.93 -4.92
CA LYS A 75 23.57 -8.50 -5.24
C LYS A 75 23.95 -7.36 -4.30
#